data_AF-A0A1B9RZJ6-F1
#
_entry.id   AF-A0A1B9RZJ6-F1
#
_cell.length_a   1.000
_cell.length_b   1.000
_cell.length_c   1.000
_cell.angle_alpha   90.00
_cell.angle_beta   90.00
_cell.angle_gamma   90.00
#
_symmetry.space_group_name_H-M   'P 1'
#
loop_
_entity.id
_entity.type
_entity.pdbx_description
1 polymer ?
#
loop_
_entity_poly.entity_id
_entity_poly.type
_entity_poly.pdbx_seq_one_letter_code
_entity_poly.pdbx_strand_id
1 'polypeptide(L)'
;MPVKRRVQIRRQGDVDAWDAVFSTGYDLLWELQMLGVEMDEYGRPDTAVIEEAWRTMGEAYLEKPRHPELPSPWALEIFGDPRPKRGKRRR
;
A
#
# COMPACT_ATOMS: atom_id res chain seq x y z
N MET A 1 -23.85 11.11 -11.42
CA MET A 1 -22.60 11.36 -10.68
C MET A 1 -22.13 10.03 -10.09
N PRO A 2 -20.91 9.55 -10.39
CA PRO A 2 -20.39 8.34 -9.77
C PRO A 2 -20.00 8.67 -8.32
N VAL A 3 -20.60 7.98 -7.37
CA VAL A 3 -20.27 8.11 -5.95
C VAL A 3 -19.03 7.25 -5.72
N LYS A 4 -17.86 7.88 -5.59
CA LYS A 4 -16.59 7.19 -5.26
C LYS A 4 -16.83 6.28 -4.06
N ARG A 5 -16.80 4.96 -4.29
CA ARG A 5 -17.01 4.01 -3.20
C ARG A 5 -15.75 3.99 -2.37
N ARG A 6 -15.88 4.31 -1.08
CA ARG A 6 -14.76 4.28 -0.14
C ARG A 6 -14.34 2.82 0.04
N VAL A 7 -13.17 2.46 -0.49
CA VAL A 7 -12.57 1.14 -0.34
C VAL A 7 -12.40 0.85 1.16
N GLN A 8 -13.00 -0.23 1.65
CA GLN A 8 -12.76 -0.69 3.01
C GLN A 8 -11.44 -1.48 3.03
N ILE A 9 -10.34 -0.78 3.25
CA ILE A 9 -9.01 -1.37 3.39
C ILE A 9 -8.98 -2.18 4.72
N ARG A 10 -8.89 -3.51 4.65
CA ARG A 10 -8.85 -4.41 5.82
C ARG A 10 -7.42 -4.87 6.10
N ARG A 11 -7.06 -4.89 7.38
CA ARG A 11 -5.66 -4.99 7.85
C ARG A 11 -4.90 -6.29 7.53
N GLN A 12 -5.58 -7.42 7.29
CA GLN A 12 -4.89 -8.74 7.26
C GLN A 12 -5.05 -9.52 5.95
N GLY A 13 -6.21 -9.44 5.29
CA GLY A 13 -6.45 -10.17 4.04
C GLY A 13 -5.94 -9.46 2.78
N ASP A 14 -5.71 -8.14 2.88
CA ASP A 14 -5.40 -7.33 1.71
C ASP A 14 -3.90 -7.17 1.49
N VAL A 15 -3.04 -7.46 2.49
CA VAL A 15 -1.59 -7.16 2.43
C VAL A 15 -0.90 -7.85 1.26
N ASP A 16 -1.30 -9.08 0.92
CA ASP A 16 -0.77 -9.82 -0.22
C ASP A 16 -1.19 -9.20 -1.56
N ALA A 17 -2.43 -8.73 -1.67
CA ALA A 17 -2.92 -8.06 -2.88
C ALA A 17 -2.31 -6.66 -3.09
N TRP A 18 -1.85 -6.01 -2.01
CA TRP A 18 -1.08 -4.77 -2.07
C TRP A 18 0.43 -5.01 -2.21
N ASP A 19 0.91 -6.26 -2.17
CA ASP A 19 2.34 -6.60 -2.20
C ASP A 19 3.01 -6.17 -3.51
N ALA A 20 2.32 -6.41 -4.63
CA ALA A 20 2.73 -5.97 -5.96
C ALA A 20 2.84 -4.43 -6.05
N VAL A 21 1.87 -3.72 -5.49
CA VAL A 21 1.82 -2.24 -5.48
C VAL A 21 2.95 -1.67 -4.63
N PHE A 22 3.18 -2.21 -3.44
CA PHE A 22 4.21 -1.70 -2.55
C PHE A 22 5.62 -2.02 -3.03
N SER A 23 5.80 -3.15 -3.74
CA SER A 23 7.10 -3.54 -4.30
C SER A 23 7.43 -2.82 -5.60
N THR A 24 6.49 -2.76 -6.56
CA THR A 24 6.73 -2.31 -7.94
C THR A 24 5.99 -1.03 -8.34
N GLY A 25 5.04 -0.57 -7.53
CA GLY A 25 4.28 0.66 -7.72
C GLY A 25 3.08 0.53 -8.65
N TYR A 26 3.29 0.05 -9.88
CA TYR A 26 2.25 0.07 -10.92
C TYR A 26 2.08 -1.24 -11.69
N ASP A 27 2.77 -2.30 -11.29
CA ASP A 27 2.72 -3.57 -12.00
C ASP A 27 1.80 -4.59 -11.31
N LEU A 28 1.14 -5.44 -12.10
CA LEU A 28 0.27 -6.53 -11.64
C LEU A 28 -0.91 -6.11 -10.73
N LEU A 29 -1.59 -5.01 -11.08
CA LEU A 29 -2.65 -4.40 -10.25
C LEU A 29 -4.02 -5.11 -10.31
N TRP A 30 -4.17 -6.21 -11.07
CA TRP A 30 -5.45 -6.89 -11.28
C TRP A 30 -6.11 -7.38 -9.98
N GLU A 31 -5.32 -7.72 -8.97
CA GLU A 31 -5.78 -8.14 -7.64
C GLU A 31 -6.47 -6.99 -6.88
N LEU A 32 -6.02 -5.74 -7.08
CA LEU A 32 -6.65 -4.55 -6.48
C LEU A 32 -8.04 -4.27 -7.06
N GLN A 33 -8.24 -4.57 -8.34
CA GLN A 33 -9.55 -4.42 -8.98
C GLN A 33 -10.57 -5.38 -8.35
N MET A 34 -10.12 -6.60 -7.99
CA MET A 34 -10.95 -7.57 -7.25
C MET A 34 -11.25 -7.13 -5.82
N LEU A 35 -10.36 -6.36 -5.19
CA LEU A 35 -10.60 -5.70 -3.89
C LEU A 35 -11.51 -4.47 -3.99
N GLY A 36 -11.95 -4.10 -5.20
CA GLY A 36 -12.83 -2.95 -5.42
C GLY A 36 -12.11 -1.60 -5.36
N VAL A 37 -10.80 -1.58 -5.57
CA VAL A 37 -10.04 -0.33 -5.70
C VAL A 37 -10.38 0.32 -7.04
N GLU A 38 -10.85 1.57 -7.01
CA GLU A 38 -11.07 2.35 -8.22
C GLU A 38 -9.71 2.66 -8.88
N MET A 39 -9.63 2.34 -10.18
CA MET A 39 -8.46 2.62 -11.02
C MET A 39 -8.79 3.76 -12.00
N ASP A 40 -7.76 4.50 -12.39
CA ASP A 40 -7.85 5.50 -13.45
C ASP A 40 -8.00 4.87 -14.86
N GLU A 41 -8.06 5.72 -15.88
CA GLU A 41 -8.17 5.28 -17.29
C GLU A 41 -6.97 4.45 -17.78
N TYR A 42 -5.86 4.46 -17.04
CA TYR A 42 -4.63 3.69 -17.30
C TYR A 42 -4.53 2.43 -16.43
N GLY A 43 -5.55 2.09 -15.65
CA GLY A 43 -5.55 0.92 -14.76
C GLY A 43 -4.70 1.11 -13.51
N ARG A 44 -4.42 2.34 -13.09
CA ARG A 44 -3.61 2.65 -11.92
C ARG A 44 -4.49 3.11 -10.75
N PRO A 45 -4.28 2.60 -9.53
CA PRO A 45 -4.95 3.13 -8.35
C PRO A 45 -4.49 4.57 -8.09
N ASP A 46 -5.41 5.40 -7.58
CA ASP A 46 -5.09 6.76 -7.16
C ASP A 46 -3.99 6.74 -6.08
N THR A 47 -2.95 7.55 -6.29
CA THR A 47 -1.81 7.69 -5.37
C THR A 47 -2.26 7.96 -3.93
N ALA A 48 -3.36 8.69 -3.74
CA ALA A 48 -3.93 8.95 -2.41
C ALA A 48 -4.43 7.67 -1.71
N VAL A 49 -4.99 6.73 -2.48
CA VAL A 49 -5.46 5.43 -1.97
C VAL A 49 -4.27 4.53 -1.65
N ILE A 50 -3.22 4.56 -2.49
CA ILE A 50 -1.97 3.83 -2.22
C ILE A 50 -1.32 4.34 -0.92
N GLU A 51 -1.28 5.66 -0.71
CA GLU A 51 -0.73 6.24 0.51
C GLU A 51 -1.56 5.84 1.75
N GLU A 52 -2.89 5.85 1.67
CA GLU A 52 -3.77 5.42 2.77
C GLU A 52 -3.59 3.93 3.09
N ALA A 53 -3.47 3.09 2.06
CA ALA A 53 -3.13 1.69 2.20
C ALA A 53 -1.77 1.53 2.88
N TRP A 54 -0.73 2.20 2.38
CA TRP A 54 0.62 2.14 2.94
C TRP A 54 0.67 2.55 4.41
N ARG A 55 -0.04 3.61 4.81
CA ARG A 55 -0.15 4.00 6.24
C ARG A 55 -0.86 2.98 7.11
N THR A 56 -1.79 2.20 6.54
CA THR A 56 -2.62 1.26 7.28
C THR A 56 -1.97 -0.12 7.42
N MET A 57 -1.31 -0.60 6.36
CA MET A 57 -0.77 -1.96 6.27
C MET A 57 0.72 -2.03 5.94
N GLY A 58 1.38 -0.90 5.64
CA GLY A 58 2.80 -0.87 5.32
C GLY A 58 3.69 -1.34 6.47
N GLU A 59 3.27 -1.17 7.72
CA GLU A 59 3.96 -1.76 8.88
C GLU A 59 3.95 -3.30 8.81
N ALA A 60 2.77 -3.91 8.61
CA ALA A 60 2.63 -5.36 8.47
C ALA A 60 3.38 -5.89 7.23
N TYR A 61 3.42 -5.10 6.15
CA TYR A 61 4.21 -5.43 4.96
C TYR A 61 5.71 -5.47 5.24
N LEU A 62 6.23 -4.49 5.98
CA LEU A 62 7.65 -4.42 6.35
C LEU A 62 8.05 -5.49 7.38
N GLU A 63 7.11 -6.05 8.14
CA GLU A 63 7.35 -7.19 9.03
C GLU A 63 7.49 -8.52 8.29
N LYS A 64 7.02 -8.63 7.03
CA LYS A 64 7.13 -9.87 6.24
C LYS A 64 8.61 -10.13 5.90
N PRO A 65 9.07 -11.39 5.99
CA PRO A 65 10.42 -11.75 5.58
C PRO A 65 10.59 -11.53 4.08
N ARG A 66 11.37 -10.50 3.70
CA ARG A 66 11.80 -10.25 2.32
C ARG A 66 13.18 -10.82 2.07
N HIS A 67 13.41 -11.25 0.84
CA HIS A 67 14.73 -11.67 0.40
C HIS A 67 15.71 -10.49 0.47
N PRO A 68 16.91 -10.64 1.05
CA PRO A 68 17.86 -9.54 1.27
C PRO A 68 18.43 -8.95 -0.03
N GLU A 69 18.32 -9.67 -1.15
CA GLU A 69 18.73 -9.17 -2.48
C GLU A 69 17.64 -8.37 -3.20
N LEU A 70 16.41 -8.33 -2.66
CA LEU A 70 15.37 -7.50 -3.24
C LEU A 70 15.63 -6.03 -2.90
N PRO A 71 15.41 -5.11 -3.86
CA PRO A 71 15.50 -3.68 -3.59
C PRO A 71 14.47 -3.25 -2.55
N SER A 72 14.70 -2.06 -2.00
CA SER A 72 13.74 -1.38 -1.12
C SER A 72 12.37 -1.32 -1.80
N PRO A 73 11.27 -1.51 -1.04
CA PRO A 73 9.94 -1.37 -1.60
C PRO A 73 9.75 0.02 -2.20
N TRP A 74 9.18 0.11 -3.40
CA TRP A 74 8.84 1.38 -4.04
C TRP A 74 8.02 2.29 -3.12
N ALA A 75 7.05 1.74 -2.38
CA ALA A 75 6.24 2.51 -1.44
C ALA A 75 7.05 3.11 -0.28
N LEU A 76 8.13 2.45 0.14
CA LEU A 76 9.05 2.98 1.14
C LEU A 76 9.87 4.16 0.58
N GLU A 77 10.27 4.10 -0.69
CA GLU A 77 11.03 5.18 -1.34
C GLU A 77 10.15 6.41 -1.64
N ILE A 78 8.89 6.19 -2.03
CA ILE A 78 7.97 7.26 -2.44
C ILE A 78 7.25 7.88 -1.24
N PHE A 79 6.70 7.06 -0.33
CA PHE A 79 5.89 7.54 0.80
C PHE A 79 6.66 7.58 2.12
N GLY A 80 7.82 6.92 2.21
CA GLY A 80 8.61 6.83 3.43
C GLY A 80 8.15 5.74 4.40
N ASP A 81 8.70 5.75 5.61
CA ASP A 81 8.38 4.76 6.65
C ASP A 81 6.91 4.91 7.10
N PRO A 82 6.08 3.86 6.96
CA PRO A 82 4.66 3.90 7.34
C PRO A 82 4.46 3.88 8.85
N ARG A 83 5.48 3.50 9.62
CA ARG A 83 5.38 3.46 11.08
C ARG A 83 5.23 4.89 11.60
N PRO A 84 4.21 5.18 12.42
CA PRO A 84 4.09 6.50 13.01
C PRO A 84 5.39 6.77 13.77
N LYS A 85 6.07 7.89 13.47
CA LYS A 85 7.24 8.33 14.23
C LYS A 85 6.83 8.32 15.69
N ARG A 86 7.16 7.25 16.42
CA ARG A 86 6.92 7.14 17.85
C ARG A 86 7.80 8.22 18.44
N GLY A 87 7.20 9.41 18.59
CA GLY A 87 7.84 10.57 19.14
C GLY A 87 8.49 10.12 20.44
N LYS A 88 9.78 10.43 20.58
CA LYS A 88 10.49 10.35 21.85
C LYS A 88 9.56 10.95 22.92
N ARG A 89 8.93 10.09 23.72
CA ARG A 89 8.41 10.46 25.04
C ARG A 89 9.67 10.81 25.83
N ARG A 90 10.11 12.07 25.70
CA ARG A 90 11.10 12.67 26.58
C ARG A 90 10.47 12.61 27.97
N ARG A 91 11.07 11.76 28.80
CA ARG A 91 10.76 11.57 30.20
C ARG A 91 11.20 12.80 30.99
#